data_AF-A0A7J6PRJ8-F1
#
_entry.id   AF-A0A7J6PRJ8-F1
#
_cell.length_a   1.000
_cell.length_b   1.000
_cell.length_c   1.000
_cell.angle_alpha   90.00
_cell.angle_beta   90.00
_cell.angle_gamma   90.00
#
_symmetry.space_group_name_H-M   'P 1'
#
loop_
_entity.id
_entity.type
_entity.pdbx_description
1 polymer ?
#
loop_
_entity_poly.entity_id
_entity_poly.type
_entity_poly.pdbx_seq_one_letter_code
_entity_poly.pdbx_strand_id
1 'polypeptide(L)'
;KLRNGLSKLMEARTQVEEMSVEVVSRKQNECRELMVVIVEKRANAAEQEKVVRADEVRIQAETKETEVLAADAQADLDKAMPALQASEEALSKLDKKAIAEVKVYAKPPELVMKTMCAVMSVMEQPPTWAQAKLELNDVNFLHRIKTFDKDNISNTTVKKIEKFTKDPTFTPTAVGKVSVAAGALCQWVHAMKVYAEVFREVEPKRLKLRRAAETLHAKQKQLAEAMEKLQSVQETLAGLKSQFDESNEEKETLTKQAEDLKTKLDRAEKLVSGLAGEKDRWEFSLEDYDEQIGHLVGDCLVAAAFQSYAGPFGSAMRDGLVQDKWMPMVQDLEIPFSDGFDFQDFMADPAEVRIWNLQGLPTDRFSTENGVLVTKSRRWPLMVDPQNQANRWIRDMESKNDLRIFDPNTANFMRTIERAIEYGKPCLMENVGEELDPSLEPVLAKNIINTGGSLSIQIGESTLFYNPDFKFYLTTKLGNPHYTPEVSTKTTIVNFVVVEEGLSSQLLGVVVKKEEPQLEQQKSDLVVQVSKGKNRLAELENEILRLL
;
A
#
# COMPACT_ATOMS: atom_id res chain seq x y z
N LYS A 1 12.24 20.99 -24.19
CA LYS A 1 12.63 20.44 -22.86
C LYS A 1 11.97 21.23 -21.73
N LEU A 2 12.21 22.54 -21.64
CA LEU A 2 11.63 23.40 -20.58
C LEU A 2 10.11 23.34 -20.49
N ARG A 3 9.38 23.37 -21.63
CA ARG A 3 7.91 23.20 -21.65
C ARG A 3 7.45 21.91 -20.95
N ASN A 4 8.17 20.80 -21.13
CA ASN A 4 7.82 19.54 -20.46
C ASN A 4 8.12 19.61 -18.96
N GLY A 5 9.24 20.21 -18.57
CA GLY A 5 9.60 20.43 -17.16
C GLY A 5 8.58 21.29 -16.42
N LEU A 6 8.10 22.37 -17.04
CA LEU A 6 7.04 23.22 -16.50
C LEU A 6 5.71 22.46 -16.36
N SER A 7 5.32 21.68 -17.37
CA SER A 7 4.12 20.84 -17.29
C SER A 7 4.19 19.88 -16.09
N LYS A 8 5.33 19.22 -15.90
CA LYS A 8 5.56 18.29 -14.79
C LYS A 8 5.52 18.99 -13.43
N LEU A 9 6.07 20.20 -13.33
CA LEU A 9 5.98 21.03 -12.13
C LEU A 9 4.54 21.44 -11.80
N MET A 10 3.74 21.82 -12.80
CA MET A 10 2.33 22.16 -12.62
C MET A 10 1.49 20.94 -12.22
N GLU A 11 1.73 19.79 -12.84
CA GLU A 11 1.10 18.51 -12.46
C GLU A 11 1.41 18.15 -11.00
N ALA A 12 2.67 18.24 -10.59
CA ALA A 12 3.09 17.96 -9.21
C ALA A 12 2.42 18.92 -8.22
N ARG A 13 2.34 20.22 -8.54
CA ARG A 13 1.63 21.20 -7.70
C ARG A 13 0.14 20.90 -7.56
N THR A 14 -0.52 20.56 -8.65
CA THR A 14 -1.96 20.25 -8.64
C THR A 14 -2.26 19.02 -7.79
N GLN A 15 -1.44 17.97 -7.89
CA GLN A 15 -1.56 16.77 -7.06
C GLN A 15 -1.35 17.04 -5.56
N VAL A 16 -0.52 18.03 -5.22
CA VAL A 16 -0.31 18.46 -3.83
C VAL A 16 -1.51 19.25 -3.30
N GLU A 17 -2.08 20.13 -4.13
CA GLU A 17 -3.26 20.92 -3.76
C GLU A 17 -4.52 20.04 -3.60
N GLU A 18 -4.63 18.94 -4.36
CA GLU A 18 -5.72 17.96 -4.22
C GLU A 18 -5.57 17.03 -3.01
N MET A 19 -4.35 16.87 -2.47
CA MET A 19 -4.10 16.07 -1.27
C MET A 19 -4.47 16.84 0.01
N SER A 20 -5.76 16.83 0.35
CA SER A 20 -6.23 17.33 1.66
C SER A 20 -6.31 16.21 2.71
N VAL A 21 -5.84 16.51 3.92
CA VAL A 21 -5.88 15.59 5.08
C VAL A 21 -7.11 15.90 5.90
N GLU A 22 -8.23 15.24 5.63
CA GLU A 22 -9.44 15.42 6.44
C GLU A 22 -10.22 14.10 6.65
N VAL A 23 -9.59 13.10 7.28
CA VAL A 23 -10.28 11.84 7.66
C VAL A 23 -9.93 11.33 9.06
N VAL A 24 -8.78 11.71 9.64
CA VAL A 24 -8.26 11.09 10.87
C VAL A 24 -8.98 11.52 12.15
N SER A 25 -9.43 12.77 12.26
CA SER A 25 -9.99 13.30 13.52
C SER A 25 -11.34 12.68 13.89
N ARG A 26 -12.14 12.29 12.89
CA ARG A 26 -13.51 11.78 13.09
C ARG A 26 -13.51 10.35 13.66
N LYS A 27 -12.62 9.49 13.15
CA LYS A 27 -12.48 8.09 13.60
C LYS A 27 -11.86 7.96 14.99
N GLN A 28 -11.06 8.94 15.42
CA GLN A 28 -10.47 8.96 16.75
C GLN A 28 -11.50 9.13 17.88
N ASN A 29 -12.58 9.86 17.62
CA ASN A 29 -13.67 10.03 18.59
C ASN A 29 -14.55 8.78 18.70
N GLU A 30 -14.86 8.13 17.57
CA GLU A 30 -15.65 6.88 17.53
C GLU A 30 -14.97 5.74 18.32
N CYS A 31 -13.66 5.51 18.14
CA CYS A 31 -12.95 4.48 18.92
C CYS A 31 -12.93 4.79 20.43
N ARG A 32 -12.89 6.08 20.81
CA ARG A 32 -12.85 6.49 22.22
C ARG A 32 -14.18 6.23 22.91
N GLU A 33 -15.29 6.52 22.23
CA GLU A 33 -16.64 6.25 22.76
C GLU A 33 -16.91 4.74 22.90
N LEU A 34 -16.53 3.93 21.89
CA LEU A 34 -16.66 2.47 21.94
C LEU A 34 -15.84 1.84 23.08
N MET A 35 -14.63 2.34 23.35
CA MET A 35 -13.80 1.86 24.46
C MET A 35 -14.45 2.06 25.83
N VAL A 36 -15.06 3.24 26.06
CA VAL A 36 -15.74 3.55 27.33
C VAL A 36 -16.89 2.57 27.56
N VAL A 37 -17.69 2.31 26.53
CA VAL A 37 -18.83 1.39 26.61
C VAL A 37 -18.38 -0.06 26.85
N ILE A 38 -17.28 -0.50 26.23
CA ILE A 38 -16.74 -1.85 26.41
C ILE A 38 -16.22 -2.06 27.83
N VAL A 39 -15.48 -1.09 28.38
CA VAL A 39 -14.93 -1.18 29.75
C VAL A 39 -16.06 -1.27 30.78
N GLU A 40 -17.09 -0.43 30.64
CA GLU A 40 -18.26 -0.43 31.52
C GLU A 40 -19.02 -1.76 31.45
N LYS A 41 -19.37 -2.21 30.24
CA LYS A 41 -20.10 -3.48 30.05
C LYS A 41 -19.29 -4.70 30.51
N ARG A 42 -17.97 -4.69 30.33
CA ARG A 42 -17.08 -5.79 30.78
C ARG A 42 -17.01 -5.86 32.30
N ALA A 43 -16.93 -4.73 33.00
CA ALA A 43 -16.96 -4.70 34.45
C ALA A 43 -18.28 -5.27 35.00
N ASN A 44 -19.42 -4.86 34.41
CA ASN A 44 -20.74 -5.35 34.79
C ASN A 44 -20.91 -6.85 34.51
N ALA A 45 -20.42 -7.35 33.37
CA ALA A 45 -20.47 -8.77 33.03
C ALA A 45 -19.62 -9.64 33.98
N ALA A 46 -18.43 -9.18 34.36
CA ALA A 46 -17.55 -9.90 35.28
C ALA A 46 -18.13 -10.02 36.69
N GLU A 47 -18.86 -8.99 37.15
CA GLU A 47 -19.55 -9.04 38.44
C GLU A 47 -20.76 -10.00 38.38
N GLN A 48 -21.54 -9.94 37.30
CA GLN A 48 -22.67 -10.84 37.05
C GLN A 48 -22.21 -12.32 36.98
N GLU A 49 -21.09 -12.59 36.32
CA GLU A 49 -20.50 -13.93 36.18
C GLU A 49 -20.09 -14.52 37.55
N LYS A 50 -19.49 -13.71 38.43
CA LYS A 50 -19.16 -14.15 39.79
C LYS A 50 -20.39 -14.56 40.58
N VAL A 51 -21.46 -13.78 40.49
CA VAL A 51 -22.72 -14.05 41.21
C VAL A 51 -23.37 -15.34 40.68
N VAL A 52 -23.49 -15.48 39.35
CA VAL A 52 -24.07 -16.69 38.72
C VAL A 52 -23.28 -17.95 39.07
N ARG A 53 -21.94 -17.87 39.07
CA ARG A 53 -21.08 -19.02 39.42
C ARG A 53 -21.20 -19.42 40.89
N ALA A 54 -21.37 -18.44 41.80
CA ALA A 54 -21.61 -18.71 43.21
C ALA A 54 -22.98 -19.37 43.44
N ASP A 55 -24.02 -18.91 42.73
CA ASP A 55 -25.36 -19.49 42.80
C ASP A 55 -25.42 -20.89 42.17
N GLU A 56 -24.68 -21.15 41.08
CA GLU A 56 -24.56 -22.47 40.46
C GLU A 56 -23.98 -23.51 41.43
N VAL A 57 -22.89 -23.18 42.11
CA VAL A 57 -22.26 -24.07 43.12
C VAL A 57 -23.23 -24.35 44.27
N ARG A 58 -23.96 -23.35 44.73
CA ARG A 58 -24.93 -23.48 45.83
C ARG A 58 -26.13 -24.35 45.43
N ILE A 59 -26.70 -24.14 44.23
CA ILE A 59 -27.83 -24.91 43.71
C ILE A 59 -27.40 -26.35 43.42
N GLN A 60 -26.18 -26.59 42.97
CA GLN A 60 -25.66 -27.94 42.76
C GLN A 60 -25.49 -28.72 44.07
N ALA A 61 -25.09 -28.05 45.16
CA ALA A 61 -25.05 -28.64 46.49
C ALA A 61 -26.46 -28.98 47.00
N GLU A 62 -27.41 -28.04 46.89
CA GLU A 62 -28.82 -28.27 47.28
C GLU A 62 -29.46 -29.40 46.44
N THR A 63 -29.14 -29.51 45.15
CA THR A 63 -29.62 -30.58 44.26
C THR A 63 -29.22 -31.96 44.79
N LYS A 64 -27.95 -32.14 45.14
CA LYS A 64 -27.42 -33.38 45.72
C LYS A 64 -28.11 -33.74 47.04
N GLU A 65 -28.40 -32.75 47.89
CA GLU A 65 -29.11 -32.99 49.15
C GLU A 65 -30.55 -33.48 48.92
N THR A 66 -31.27 -32.89 47.97
CA THR A 66 -32.61 -33.38 47.57
C THR A 66 -32.60 -34.78 46.96
N GLU A 67 -31.57 -35.14 46.18
CA GLU A 67 -31.41 -36.49 45.62
C GLU A 67 -31.21 -37.54 46.71
N VAL A 68 -30.38 -37.24 47.71
CA VAL A 68 -30.17 -38.11 48.87
C VAL A 68 -31.46 -38.28 49.67
N LEU A 69 -32.21 -37.19 49.88
CA LEU A 69 -33.50 -37.23 50.57
C LEU A 69 -34.56 -38.02 49.78
N ALA A 70 -34.50 -37.98 48.44
CA ALA A 70 -35.37 -38.77 47.57
C ALA A 70 -35.07 -40.27 47.67
N ALA A 71 -33.78 -40.63 47.63
CA ALA A 71 -33.32 -42.01 47.75
C ALA A 71 -33.68 -42.62 49.11
N ASP A 72 -33.52 -41.86 50.20
CA ASP A 72 -33.84 -42.30 51.56
C ASP A 72 -35.36 -42.51 51.77
N ALA A 73 -36.21 -41.63 51.21
CA ALA A 73 -37.66 -41.78 51.26
C ALA A 73 -38.17 -43.00 50.45
N GLN A 74 -37.53 -43.31 49.32
CA GLN A 74 -37.88 -44.47 48.50
C GLN A 74 -37.44 -45.80 49.14
N ALA A 75 -36.22 -45.84 49.69
CA ALA A 75 -35.67 -47.04 50.33
C ALA A 75 -36.49 -47.52 51.54
N ASP A 76 -37.08 -46.59 52.30
CA ASP A 76 -37.95 -46.94 53.42
C ASP A 76 -39.31 -47.48 52.96
N LEU A 77 -39.88 -46.96 51.86
CA LEU A 77 -41.15 -47.42 51.31
C LEU A 77 -41.03 -48.84 50.72
N ASP A 78 -39.87 -49.15 50.11
CA ASP A 78 -39.58 -50.47 49.54
C ASP A 78 -39.50 -51.59 50.60
N LYS A 79 -39.32 -51.27 51.90
CA LYS A 79 -39.29 -52.28 52.99
C LYS A 79 -40.64 -52.93 53.26
N ALA A 80 -41.76 -52.23 53.02
CA ALA A 80 -43.10 -52.74 53.30
C ALA A 80 -43.82 -53.32 52.08
N MET A 81 -43.35 -53.02 50.86
CA MET A 81 -43.94 -53.50 49.61
C MET A 81 -43.98 -55.04 49.49
N PRO A 82 -42.95 -55.82 49.90
CA PRO A 82 -42.97 -57.28 49.77
C PRO A 82 -44.04 -57.96 50.63
N ALA A 83 -44.25 -57.46 51.85
CA ALA A 83 -45.26 -58.00 52.76
C ALA A 83 -46.68 -57.75 52.24
N LEU A 84 -46.90 -56.60 51.62
CA LEU A 84 -48.19 -56.22 51.04
C LEU A 84 -48.49 -57.01 49.76
N GLN A 85 -47.53 -57.12 48.84
CA GLN A 85 -47.66 -57.93 47.61
C GLN A 85 -47.93 -59.40 47.91
N ALA A 86 -47.22 -59.99 48.88
CA ALA A 86 -47.44 -61.37 49.31
C ALA A 86 -48.86 -61.60 49.86
N SER A 87 -49.45 -60.59 50.50
CA SER A 87 -50.83 -60.65 51.00
C SER A 87 -51.88 -60.49 49.90
N GLU A 88 -51.65 -59.61 48.92
CA GLU A 88 -52.52 -59.44 47.76
C GLU A 88 -52.56 -60.72 46.91
N GLU A 89 -51.43 -61.42 46.77
CA GLU A 89 -51.36 -62.74 46.14
C GLU A 89 -52.07 -63.85 46.93
N ALA A 90 -51.98 -63.84 48.26
CA ALA A 90 -52.68 -64.82 49.09
C ALA A 90 -54.21 -64.63 49.01
N LEU A 91 -54.67 -63.37 48.92
CA LEU A 91 -56.08 -63.03 48.74
C LEU A 91 -56.59 -63.27 47.31
N SER A 92 -55.72 -63.19 46.29
CA SER A 92 -56.12 -63.46 44.90
C SER A 92 -56.45 -64.93 44.66
N LYS A 93 -55.84 -65.84 45.43
CA LYS A 93 -56.07 -67.30 45.40
C LYS A 93 -57.34 -67.76 46.12
N LEU A 94 -58.08 -66.87 46.78
CA LEU A 94 -59.34 -67.19 47.46
C LEU A 94 -60.55 -67.08 46.51
N ASP A 95 -61.26 -68.20 46.33
CA ASP A 95 -62.51 -68.27 45.56
C ASP A 95 -63.76 -68.25 46.46
N LYS A 96 -64.93 -67.92 45.87
CA LYS A 96 -66.24 -67.85 46.57
C LYS A 96 -66.58 -69.12 47.39
N LYS A 97 -66.06 -70.29 46.98
CA LYS A 97 -66.23 -71.56 47.70
C LYS A 97 -65.47 -71.60 49.04
N ALA A 98 -64.25 -71.08 49.09
CA ALA A 98 -63.42 -71.07 50.30
C ALA A 98 -63.99 -70.13 51.38
N ILE A 99 -64.65 -69.06 50.98
CA ILE A 99 -65.38 -68.17 51.91
C ILE A 99 -66.69 -68.79 52.38
N ALA A 100 -67.36 -69.56 51.53
CA ALA A 100 -68.57 -70.30 51.91
C ALA A 100 -68.30 -71.32 53.04
N GLU A 101 -67.11 -71.91 53.10
CA GLU A 101 -66.70 -72.81 54.20
C GLU A 101 -66.65 -72.11 55.56
N VAL A 102 -66.14 -70.87 55.60
CA VAL A 102 -66.11 -70.06 56.84
C VAL A 102 -67.52 -69.60 57.23
N LYS A 103 -68.44 -69.47 56.28
CA LYS A 103 -69.84 -69.06 56.48
C LYS A 103 -70.72 -70.13 57.14
N VAL A 104 -70.42 -71.42 56.96
CA VAL A 104 -71.26 -72.54 57.45
C VAL A 104 -71.17 -72.73 58.98
N TYR A 105 -70.14 -72.18 59.64
CA TYR A 105 -69.99 -72.33 61.09
C TYR A 105 -71.14 -71.67 61.88
N ALA A 106 -71.93 -72.48 62.59
CA ALA A 106 -72.91 -72.01 63.57
C ALA A 106 -72.22 -71.50 64.85
N LYS A 107 -71.11 -72.13 65.25
CA LYS A 107 -70.18 -71.70 66.30
C LYS A 107 -68.73 -71.92 65.81
N PRO A 108 -68.01 -70.89 65.35
CA PRO A 108 -66.69 -71.05 64.72
C PRO A 108 -65.59 -71.43 65.74
N PRO A 109 -64.50 -72.09 65.29
CA PRO A 109 -63.29 -72.25 66.10
C PRO A 109 -62.70 -70.89 66.53
N GLU A 110 -62.07 -70.84 67.70
CA GLU A 110 -61.59 -69.61 68.32
C GLU A 110 -60.64 -68.81 67.41
N LEU A 111 -59.74 -69.48 66.68
CA LEU A 111 -58.80 -68.85 65.75
C LEU A 111 -59.49 -68.22 64.52
N VAL A 112 -60.56 -68.84 64.01
CA VAL A 112 -61.36 -68.29 62.89
C VAL A 112 -62.15 -67.08 63.36
N MET A 113 -62.71 -67.14 64.57
CA MET A 113 -63.40 -66.00 65.19
C MET A 113 -62.45 -64.81 65.42
N LYS A 114 -61.25 -65.04 65.98
CA LYS A 114 -60.21 -64.02 66.16
C LYS A 114 -59.79 -63.38 64.82
N THR A 115 -59.61 -64.19 63.78
CA THR A 115 -59.26 -63.70 62.44
C THR A 115 -60.32 -62.78 61.88
N MET A 116 -61.59 -63.19 61.95
CA MET A 116 -62.69 -62.39 61.43
C MET A 116 -62.89 -61.09 62.24
N CYS A 117 -62.73 -61.13 63.56
CA CYS A 117 -62.74 -59.91 64.38
C CYS A 117 -61.57 -58.97 64.04
N ALA A 118 -60.39 -59.51 63.70
CA ALA A 118 -59.24 -58.72 63.27
C ALA A 118 -59.47 -58.08 61.89
N VAL A 119 -60.06 -58.81 60.93
CA VAL A 119 -60.46 -58.27 59.61
C VAL A 119 -61.51 -57.17 59.75
N MET A 120 -62.53 -57.38 60.58
CA MET A 120 -63.54 -56.35 60.87
C MET A 120 -62.92 -55.12 61.54
N SER A 121 -61.89 -55.32 62.37
CA SER A 121 -61.15 -54.21 62.98
C SER A 121 -60.38 -53.38 61.94
N VAL A 122 -59.78 -54.01 60.92
CA VAL A 122 -59.13 -53.31 59.79
C VAL A 122 -60.16 -52.50 58.99
N MET A 123 -61.34 -53.05 58.76
CA MET A 123 -62.43 -52.40 58.02
C MET A 123 -63.24 -51.39 58.85
N GLU A 124 -62.79 -51.08 60.08
CA GLU A 124 -63.44 -50.19 61.04
C GLU A 124 -64.88 -50.58 61.42
N GLN A 125 -65.23 -51.86 61.29
CA GLN A 125 -66.51 -52.44 61.66
C GLN A 125 -66.49 -53.04 63.08
N PRO A 126 -67.66 -53.22 63.74
CA PRO A 126 -67.75 -53.87 65.06
C PRO A 126 -67.08 -55.26 65.06
N PRO A 127 -66.09 -55.54 65.94
CA PRO A 127 -65.35 -56.80 65.97
C PRO A 127 -66.15 -57.91 66.66
N THR A 128 -67.32 -58.23 66.10
CA THR A 128 -68.21 -59.28 66.59
C THR A 128 -68.47 -60.30 65.48
N TRP A 129 -68.66 -61.57 65.86
CA TRP A 129 -68.97 -62.63 64.89
C TRP A 129 -70.28 -62.36 64.13
N ALA A 130 -71.27 -61.74 64.78
CA ALA A 130 -72.53 -61.36 64.15
C ALA A 130 -72.31 -60.39 62.97
N GLN A 131 -71.47 -59.37 63.17
CA GLN A 131 -71.10 -58.42 62.13
C GLN A 131 -70.22 -59.06 61.04
N ALA A 132 -69.25 -59.88 61.44
CA ALA A 132 -68.41 -60.61 60.49
C ALA A 132 -69.24 -61.54 59.58
N LYS A 133 -70.29 -62.16 60.11
CA LYS A 133 -71.21 -63.01 59.34
C LYS A 133 -72.08 -62.20 58.37
N LEU A 134 -72.41 -60.96 58.71
CA LEU A 134 -73.12 -60.03 57.83
C LEU A 134 -72.23 -59.59 56.66
N GLU A 135 -70.97 -59.25 56.93
CA GLU A 135 -69.99 -58.90 55.90
C GLU A 135 -69.60 -60.10 55.01
N LEU A 136 -69.49 -61.31 55.57
CA LEU A 136 -69.28 -62.54 54.79
C LEU A 136 -70.48 -62.92 53.90
N ASN A 137 -71.67 -62.36 54.15
CA ASN A 137 -72.84 -62.53 53.26
C ASN A 137 -72.83 -61.57 52.07
N ASP A 138 -72.00 -60.52 52.09
CA ASP A 138 -71.87 -59.59 50.98
C ASP A 138 -71.04 -60.20 49.84
N VAL A 139 -71.58 -60.14 48.63
CA VAL A 139 -70.95 -60.66 47.41
C VAL A 139 -69.66 -59.89 47.06
N ASN A 140 -69.51 -58.65 47.56
CA ASN A 140 -68.39 -57.75 47.28
C ASN A 140 -67.29 -57.71 48.37
N PHE A 141 -67.42 -58.50 49.44
CA PHE A 141 -66.48 -58.51 50.56
C PHE A 141 -65.01 -58.72 50.15
N LEU A 142 -64.74 -59.71 49.28
CA LEU A 142 -63.40 -59.99 48.76
C LEU A 142 -62.83 -58.82 47.94
N HIS A 143 -63.67 -58.13 47.19
CA HIS A 143 -63.23 -57.00 46.36
C HIS A 143 -62.84 -55.81 47.24
N ARG A 144 -63.62 -55.51 48.29
CA ARG A 144 -63.31 -54.46 49.27
C ARG A 144 -62.00 -54.70 50.02
N ILE A 145 -61.69 -55.96 50.35
CA ILE A 145 -60.42 -56.31 51.00
C ILE A 145 -59.23 -56.13 50.04
N LYS A 146 -59.39 -56.49 48.76
CA LYS A 146 -58.34 -56.34 47.73
C LYS A 146 -58.10 -54.89 47.30
N THR A 147 -59.12 -54.04 47.36
CA THR A 147 -59.06 -52.62 46.96
C THR A 147 -59.02 -51.67 48.16
N PHE A 148 -58.73 -52.20 49.35
CA PHE A 148 -58.70 -51.41 50.57
C PHE A 148 -57.62 -50.32 50.49
N ASP A 149 -57.96 -49.11 50.94
CA ASP A 149 -57.07 -47.96 50.94
C ASP A 149 -55.96 -48.15 51.99
N LYS A 150 -54.88 -48.77 51.53
CA LYS A 150 -53.69 -49.10 52.32
C LYS A 150 -52.92 -47.85 52.79
N ASP A 151 -53.14 -46.70 52.17
CA ASP A 151 -52.45 -45.44 52.47
C ASP A 151 -53.15 -44.63 53.59
N ASN A 152 -54.38 -45.00 53.99
CA ASN A 152 -55.21 -44.23 54.92
C ASN A 152 -55.74 -45.06 56.12
N ILE A 153 -54.88 -45.85 56.76
CA ILE A 153 -55.22 -46.66 57.94
C ILE A 153 -55.06 -45.82 59.22
N SER A 154 -56.14 -45.67 60.00
CA SER A 154 -56.12 -44.85 61.22
C SER A 154 -55.29 -45.48 62.36
N ASN A 155 -54.65 -44.64 63.20
CA ASN A 155 -53.88 -45.06 64.38
C ASN A 155 -54.70 -45.91 65.37
N THR A 156 -56.00 -45.63 65.46
CA THR A 156 -56.95 -46.40 66.26
C THR A 156 -57.12 -47.82 65.74
N THR A 157 -57.06 -47.98 64.42
CA THR A 157 -57.25 -49.26 63.73
C THR A 157 -55.98 -50.12 63.81
N VAL A 158 -54.79 -49.54 63.60
CA VAL A 158 -53.50 -50.24 63.81
C VAL A 158 -53.36 -50.77 65.24
N LYS A 159 -53.67 -49.96 66.26
CA LYS A 159 -53.64 -50.40 67.68
C LYS A 159 -54.65 -51.49 68.01
N LYS A 160 -55.81 -51.52 67.35
CA LYS A 160 -56.82 -52.59 67.52
C LYS A 160 -56.31 -53.90 66.92
N ILE A 161 -55.70 -53.85 65.74
CA ILE A 161 -55.10 -55.01 65.05
C ILE A 161 -53.87 -55.52 65.81
N GLU A 162 -53.10 -54.62 66.43
CA GLU A 162 -51.93 -54.95 67.25
C GLU A 162 -52.27 -55.88 68.42
N LYS A 163 -53.46 -55.74 69.01
CA LYS A 163 -53.95 -56.63 70.08
C LYS A 163 -54.15 -58.08 69.62
N PHE A 164 -54.46 -58.29 68.34
CA PHE A 164 -54.63 -59.61 67.75
C PHE A 164 -53.31 -60.17 67.21
N THR A 165 -52.49 -59.33 66.58
CA THR A 165 -51.22 -59.73 65.95
C THR A 165 -50.06 -59.97 66.93
N LYS A 166 -50.19 -59.53 68.21
CA LYS A 166 -49.23 -59.86 69.29
C LYS A 166 -49.42 -61.24 69.90
N ASP A 167 -50.56 -61.90 69.68
CA ASP A 167 -50.83 -63.25 70.18
C ASP A 167 -49.99 -64.27 69.38
N PRO A 168 -49.08 -65.04 70.02
CA PRO A 168 -48.21 -66.02 69.33
C PRO A 168 -48.99 -67.12 68.60
N THR A 169 -50.24 -67.34 68.99
CA THR A 169 -51.13 -68.33 68.38
C THR A 169 -51.80 -67.83 67.09
N PHE A 170 -51.75 -66.52 66.81
CA PHE A 170 -52.40 -65.84 65.69
C PHE A 170 -51.44 -65.55 64.52
N THR A 171 -50.92 -66.62 63.92
CA THR A 171 -50.06 -66.54 62.73
C THR A 171 -50.79 -67.05 61.48
N PRO A 172 -50.47 -66.54 60.27
CA PRO A 172 -51.09 -67.00 59.02
C PRO A 172 -50.96 -68.51 58.82
N THR A 173 -49.86 -69.11 59.27
CA THR A 173 -49.59 -70.56 59.20
C THR A 173 -50.38 -71.38 60.22
N ALA A 174 -50.60 -70.88 61.44
CA ALA A 174 -51.42 -71.56 62.45
C ALA A 174 -52.92 -71.50 62.12
N VAL A 175 -53.40 -70.35 61.65
CA VAL A 175 -54.81 -70.18 61.24
C VAL A 175 -55.09 -70.94 59.94
N GLY A 176 -54.14 -70.97 59.00
CA GLY A 176 -54.25 -71.71 57.73
C GLY A 176 -54.46 -73.21 57.89
N LYS A 177 -53.96 -73.82 58.99
CA LYS A 177 -54.20 -75.24 59.32
C LYS A 177 -55.65 -75.54 59.71
N VAL A 178 -56.38 -74.54 60.21
CA VAL A 178 -57.79 -74.66 60.63
C VAL A 178 -58.73 -74.23 59.50
N SER A 179 -58.37 -73.19 58.75
CA SER A 179 -59.09 -72.75 57.55
C SER A 179 -58.16 -71.96 56.64
N VAL A 180 -58.07 -72.38 55.37
CA VAL A 180 -57.25 -71.72 54.34
C VAL A 180 -57.70 -70.28 54.11
N ALA A 181 -59.01 -70.04 54.07
CA ALA A 181 -59.58 -68.70 53.91
C ALA A 181 -59.27 -67.79 55.10
N ALA A 182 -59.32 -68.31 56.34
CA ALA A 182 -58.92 -67.54 57.51
C ALA A 182 -57.39 -67.29 57.54
N GLY A 183 -56.56 -68.22 57.05
CA GLY A 183 -55.10 -68.02 56.96
C GLY A 183 -54.71 -66.85 56.04
N ALA A 184 -55.31 -66.77 54.86
CA ALA A 184 -55.06 -65.68 53.91
C ALA A 184 -55.58 -64.32 54.40
N LEU A 185 -56.74 -64.30 55.07
CA LEU A 185 -57.26 -63.10 55.74
C LEU A 185 -56.37 -62.67 56.91
N CYS A 186 -55.81 -63.61 57.68
CA CYS A 186 -54.84 -63.33 58.73
C CYS A 186 -53.55 -62.71 58.15
N GLN A 187 -53.03 -63.24 57.03
CA GLN A 187 -51.86 -62.69 56.34
C GLN A 187 -52.07 -61.25 55.86
N TRP A 188 -53.27 -60.93 55.35
CA TRP A 188 -53.64 -59.57 54.96
C TRP A 188 -53.67 -58.60 56.14
N VAL A 189 -54.23 -59.01 57.29
CA VAL A 189 -54.25 -58.19 58.50
C VAL A 189 -52.82 -57.88 58.99
N HIS A 190 -51.91 -58.86 58.95
CA HIS A 190 -50.50 -58.66 59.29
C HIS A 190 -49.78 -57.74 58.30
N ALA A 191 -50.02 -57.89 56.99
CA ALA A 191 -49.42 -57.05 55.97
C ALA A 191 -49.89 -55.59 56.02
N MET A 192 -51.18 -55.35 56.30
CA MET A 192 -51.72 -53.99 56.45
C MET A 192 -51.17 -53.27 57.68
N LYS A 193 -50.82 -54.01 58.75
CA LYS A 193 -50.12 -53.45 59.89
C LYS A 193 -48.69 -53.00 59.52
N VAL A 194 -47.92 -53.88 58.87
CA VAL A 194 -46.52 -53.58 58.47
C VAL A 194 -46.47 -52.41 57.49
N TYR A 195 -47.40 -52.35 56.54
CA TYR A 195 -47.50 -51.24 55.60
C TYR A 195 -47.88 -49.92 56.28
N ALA A 196 -48.87 -49.93 57.18
CA ALA A 196 -49.27 -48.72 57.92
C ALA A 196 -48.16 -48.17 58.83
N GLU A 197 -47.34 -49.04 59.43
CA GLU A 197 -46.21 -48.64 60.28
C GLU A 197 -45.11 -47.96 59.46
N VAL A 198 -44.76 -48.53 58.30
CA VAL A 198 -43.71 -47.99 57.41
C VAL A 198 -44.19 -46.74 56.67
N PHE A 199 -45.43 -46.71 56.18
CA PHE A 199 -46.00 -45.55 55.49
C PHE A 199 -45.98 -44.28 56.38
N ARG A 200 -46.17 -44.47 57.69
CA ARG A 200 -46.07 -43.39 58.70
C ARG A 200 -44.67 -42.80 58.85
N GLU A 201 -43.62 -43.60 58.66
CA GLU A 201 -42.24 -43.11 58.71
C GLU A 201 -41.84 -42.38 57.43
N VAL A 202 -42.47 -42.73 56.31
CA VAL A 202 -42.18 -42.16 54.98
C VAL A 202 -42.98 -40.87 54.69
N GLU A 203 -44.19 -40.72 55.24
CA GLU A 203 -45.03 -39.53 55.02
C GLU A 203 -44.31 -38.18 55.34
N PRO A 204 -43.61 -38.02 56.49
CA PRO A 204 -42.88 -36.79 56.79
C PRO A 204 -41.70 -36.56 55.83
N LYS A 205 -41.06 -37.63 55.35
CA LYS A 205 -39.95 -37.56 54.40
C LYS A 205 -40.43 -37.14 53.01
N ARG A 206 -41.57 -37.67 52.53
CA ARG A 206 -42.21 -37.23 51.27
C ARG A 206 -42.62 -35.76 51.29
N LEU A 207 -43.16 -35.27 52.41
CA LEU A 207 -43.55 -33.86 52.52
C LEU A 207 -42.33 -32.93 52.52
N LYS A 208 -41.25 -33.31 53.23
CA LYS A 208 -39.96 -32.60 53.20
C LYS A 208 -39.35 -32.61 51.80
N LEU A 209 -39.37 -33.76 51.11
CA LEU A 209 -38.89 -33.90 49.74
C LEU A 209 -39.67 -32.99 48.77
N ARG A 210 -41.00 -32.97 48.87
CA ARG A 210 -41.84 -32.11 48.01
C ARG A 210 -41.51 -30.63 48.17
N ARG A 211 -41.41 -30.15 49.41
CA ARG A 211 -41.03 -28.75 49.70
C ARG A 211 -39.63 -28.42 49.20
N ALA A 212 -38.67 -29.31 49.44
CA ALA A 212 -37.29 -29.12 49.00
C ALA A 212 -37.17 -29.12 47.46
N ALA A 213 -37.91 -29.99 46.76
CA ALA A 213 -37.98 -30.03 45.31
C ALA A 213 -38.65 -28.77 44.71
N GLU A 214 -39.72 -28.26 45.31
CA GLU A 214 -40.37 -27.01 44.88
C GLU A 214 -39.42 -25.81 45.03
N THR A 215 -38.70 -25.72 46.16
CA THR A 215 -37.69 -24.66 46.36
C THR A 215 -36.50 -24.78 45.42
N LEU A 216 -36.04 -26.00 45.14
CA LEU A 216 -34.95 -26.24 44.21
C LEU A 216 -35.36 -25.86 42.78
N HIS A 217 -36.55 -26.24 42.34
CA HIS A 217 -37.08 -25.91 41.02
C HIS A 217 -37.20 -24.39 40.81
N ALA A 218 -37.66 -23.65 41.83
CA ALA A 218 -37.71 -22.20 41.78
C ALA A 218 -36.31 -21.56 41.64
N LYS A 219 -35.32 -22.06 42.38
CA LYS A 219 -33.93 -21.58 42.30
C LYS A 219 -33.24 -21.95 40.98
N GLN A 220 -33.47 -23.16 40.47
CA GLN A 220 -32.97 -23.61 39.16
C GLN A 220 -33.53 -22.75 38.01
N LYS A 221 -34.81 -22.36 38.08
CA LYS A 221 -35.40 -21.43 37.12
C LYS A 221 -34.74 -20.05 37.16
N GLN A 222 -34.50 -19.51 38.35
CA GLN A 222 -33.80 -18.23 38.50
C GLN A 222 -32.35 -18.30 38.00
N LEU A 223 -31.65 -19.41 38.23
CA LEU A 223 -30.30 -19.63 37.70
C LEU A 223 -30.30 -19.68 36.17
N ALA A 224 -31.27 -20.37 35.56
CA ALA A 224 -31.40 -20.43 34.09
C ALA A 224 -31.65 -19.04 33.49
N GLU A 225 -32.56 -18.25 34.07
CA GLU A 225 -32.81 -16.87 33.63
C GLU A 225 -31.57 -15.96 33.81
N ALA A 226 -30.78 -16.16 34.87
CA ALA A 226 -29.56 -15.41 35.10
C ALA A 226 -28.42 -15.83 34.16
N MET A 227 -28.30 -17.12 33.84
CA MET A 227 -27.37 -17.66 32.85
C MET A 227 -27.68 -17.16 31.43
N GLU A 228 -28.96 -17.12 31.03
CA GLU A 228 -29.39 -16.60 29.74
C GLU A 228 -29.06 -15.10 29.60
N LYS A 229 -29.31 -14.31 30.65
CA LYS A 229 -28.90 -12.90 30.69
C LYS A 229 -27.39 -12.75 30.59
N LEU A 230 -26.61 -13.55 31.33
CA LEU A 230 -25.16 -13.53 31.26
C LEU A 230 -24.66 -13.85 29.85
N GLN A 231 -25.24 -14.87 29.20
CA GLN A 231 -24.91 -15.23 27.83
C GLN A 231 -25.19 -14.09 26.85
N SER A 232 -26.35 -13.44 26.95
CA SER A 232 -26.68 -12.28 26.10
C SER A 232 -25.70 -11.10 26.27
N VAL A 233 -25.24 -10.87 27.52
CA VAL A 233 -24.26 -9.83 27.82
C VAL A 233 -22.88 -10.22 27.30
N GLN A 234 -22.51 -11.49 27.36
CA GLN A 234 -21.26 -12.00 26.78
C GLN A 234 -21.26 -11.92 25.25
N GLU A 235 -22.37 -12.27 24.59
CA GLU A 235 -22.52 -12.16 23.13
C GLU A 235 -22.46 -10.70 22.66
N THR A 236 -23.15 -9.78 23.37
CA THR A 236 -23.07 -8.35 23.06
C THR A 236 -21.67 -7.79 23.30
N LEU A 237 -20.96 -8.23 24.35
CA LEU A 237 -19.56 -7.88 24.58
C LEU A 237 -18.63 -8.40 23.48
N ALA A 238 -18.84 -9.62 23.01
CA ALA A 238 -18.06 -10.19 21.91
C ALA A 238 -18.26 -9.39 20.61
N GLY A 239 -19.50 -9.02 20.29
CA GLY A 239 -19.82 -8.17 19.15
C GLY A 239 -19.21 -6.77 19.25
N LEU A 240 -19.36 -6.11 20.40
CA LEU A 240 -18.75 -4.79 20.67
C LEU A 240 -17.22 -4.84 20.58
N LYS A 241 -16.60 -5.92 21.09
CA LYS A 241 -15.15 -6.11 21.00
C LYS A 241 -14.70 -6.28 19.55
N SER A 242 -15.41 -7.09 18.76
CA SER A 242 -15.11 -7.24 17.33
C SER A 242 -15.21 -5.91 16.57
N GLN A 243 -16.25 -5.11 16.83
CA GLN A 243 -16.42 -3.79 16.23
C GLN A 243 -15.32 -2.81 16.65
N PHE A 244 -14.88 -2.88 17.91
CA PHE A 244 -13.78 -2.06 18.39
C PHE A 244 -12.45 -2.46 17.74
N ASP A 245 -12.17 -3.76 17.64
CA ASP A 245 -10.94 -4.27 17.02
C ASP A 245 -10.88 -3.87 15.53
N GLU A 246 -11.99 -4.01 14.79
CA GLU A 246 -12.12 -3.58 13.39
C GLU A 246 -11.97 -2.04 13.25
N SER A 247 -12.68 -1.27 14.09
CA SER A 247 -12.58 0.19 14.10
C SER A 247 -11.16 0.68 14.46
N ASN A 248 -10.47 -0.03 15.35
CA ASN A 248 -9.10 0.32 15.73
C ASN A 248 -8.10 -0.04 14.63
N GLU A 249 -8.28 -1.14 13.90
CA GLU A 249 -7.47 -1.49 12.72
C GLU A 249 -7.67 -0.47 11.58
N GLU A 250 -8.92 -0.08 11.30
CA GLU A 250 -9.22 1.02 10.37
C GLU A 250 -8.57 2.34 10.81
N LYS A 251 -8.61 2.66 12.10
CA LYS A 251 -7.95 3.85 12.64
C LYS A 251 -6.43 3.77 12.43
N GLU A 252 -5.80 2.65 12.75
CA GLU A 252 -4.34 2.48 12.60
C GLU A 252 -3.91 2.61 11.12
N THR A 253 -4.66 1.98 10.21
CA THR A 253 -4.41 2.10 8.77
C THR A 253 -4.59 3.53 8.27
N LEU A 254 -5.66 4.22 8.67
CA LEU A 254 -5.89 5.64 8.34
C LEU A 254 -4.82 6.55 8.94
N THR A 255 -4.35 6.31 10.16
CA THR A 255 -3.25 7.09 10.76
C THR A 255 -1.94 6.92 10.00
N LYS A 256 -1.58 5.69 9.61
CA LYS A 256 -0.39 5.44 8.77
C LYS A 256 -0.52 6.13 7.41
N GLN A 257 -1.67 6.00 6.76
CA GLN A 257 -1.93 6.66 5.49
C GLN A 257 -1.82 8.18 5.61
N ALA A 258 -2.30 8.78 6.70
CA ALA A 258 -2.19 10.21 6.93
C ALA A 258 -0.77 10.68 7.25
N GLU A 259 0.02 9.90 8.00
CA GLU A 259 1.44 10.18 8.23
C GLU A 259 2.26 10.10 6.92
N ASP A 260 1.98 9.09 6.10
CA ASP A 260 2.57 8.94 4.78
C ASP A 260 2.17 10.11 3.86
N LEU A 261 0.89 10.49 3.86
CA LEU A 261 0.39 11.63 3.09
C LEU A 261 1.07 12.92 3.53
N LYS A 262 1.15 13.16 4.84
CA LYS A 262 1.82 14.35 5.42
C LYS A 262 3.29 14.41 5.01
N THR A 263 3.98 13.28 5.04
CA THR A 263 5.39 13.21 4.63
C THR A 263 5.54 13.46 3.12
N LYS A 264 4.63 12.93 2.30
CA LYS A 264 4.60 13.20 0.86
C LYS A 264 4.31 14.68 0.59
N LEU A 265 3.37 15.28 1.31
CA LEU A 265 2.98 16.68 1.17
C LEU A 265 4.13 17.61 1.55
N ASP A 266 4.82 17.37 2.68
CA ASP A 266 6.01 18.14 3.08
C ASP A 266 7.15 18.04 2.05
N ARG A 267 7.39 16.84 1.50
CA ARG A 267 8.39 16.65 0.43
C ARG A 267 8.01 17.39 -0.85
N ALA A 268 6.73 17.33 -1.22
CA ALA A 268 6.25 17.94 -2.44
C ALA A 268 6.16 19.47 -2.32
N GLU A 269 5.82 20.00 -1.15
CA GLU A 269 5.90 21.44 -0.85
C GLU A 269 7.35 21.94 -0.95
N LYS A 270 8.32 21.20 -0.38
CA LYS A 270 9.75 21.51 -0.55
C LYS A 270 10.20 21.46 -2.00
N LEU A 271 9.68 20.52 -2.78
CA LEU A 271 9.98 20.42 -4.22
C LEU A 271 9.41 21.61 -4.99
N VAL A 272 8.13 21.94 -4.79
CA VAL A 272 7.44 23.04 -5.48
C VAL A 272 8.04 24.39 -5.09
N SER A 273 8.31 24.62 -3.80
CA SER A 273 8.94 25.86 -3.32
C SER A 273 10.40 25.97 -3.76
N GLY A 274 11.17 24.87 -3.70
CA GLY A 274 12.57 24.84 -4.13
C GLY A 274 12.74 25.05 -5.62
N LEU A 275 11.77 24.61 -6.44
CA LEU A 275 11.77 24.78 -7.89
C LEU A 275 10.96 26.01 -8.37
N ALA A 276 10.37 26.80 -7.46
CA ALA A 276 9.57 27.97 -7.85
C ALA A 276 10.40 29.01 -8.61
N GLY A 277 11.61 29.32 -8.12
CA GLY A 277 12.50 30.25 -8.83
C GLY A 277 12.97 29.71 -10.19
N GLU A 278 13.15 28.38 -10.29
CA GLU A 278 13.54 27.75 -11.56
C GLU A 278 12.35 27.69 -12.54
N LYS A 279 11.11 27.55 -12.05
CA LYS A 279 9.90 27.70 -12.85
C LYS A 279 9.81 29.08 -13.49
N ASP A 280 9.96 30.14 -12.70
CA ASP A 280 9.89 31.53 -13.20
C ASP A 280 10.99 31.79 -14.23
N ARG A 281 12.20 31.26 -13.98
CA ARG A 281 13.31 31.33 -14.92
C ARG A 281 13.03 30.57 -16.21
N TRP A 282 12.45 29.37 -16.15
CA TRP A 282 12.08 28.59 -17.34
C TRP A 282 10.96 29.23 -18.14
N GLU A 283 10.00 29.90 -17.47
CA GLU A 283 8.96 30.67 -18.15
C GLU A 283 9.57 31.83 -18.93
N PHE A 284 10.45 32.62 -18.29
CA PHE A 284 11.15 33.71 -18.96
C PHE A 284 12.05 33.21 -20.11
N SER A 285 12.84 32.16 -19.90
CA SER A 285 13.69 31.59 -20.96
C SER A 285 12.89 30.99 -22.10
N LEU A 286 11.68 30.46 -21.85
CA LEU A 286 10.82 29.98 -22.92
C LEU A 286 10.26 31.10 -23.77
N GLU A 287 9.84 32.21 -23.16
CA GLU A 287 9.39 33.40 -23.89
C GLU A 287 10.52 33.95 -24.77
N ASP A 288 11.72 34.10 -24.20
CA ASP A 288 12.92 34.53 -24.91
C ASP A 288 13.30 33.59 -26.06
N TYR A 289 13.26 32.26 -25.84
CA TYR A 289 13.52 31.29 -26.91
C TYR A 289 12.43 31.26 -27.98
N ASP A 290 11.15 31.43 -27.62
CA ASP A 290 10.08 31.48 -28.60
C ASP A 290 10.20 32.71 -29.51
N GLU A 291 10.60 33.86 -28.94
CA GLU A 291 10.92 35.07 -29.70
C GLU A 291 12.14 34.86 -30.62
N GLN A 292 13.25 34.33 -30.08
CA GLN A 292 14.46 34.03 -30.87
C GLN A 292 14.20 33.01 -31.98
N ILE A 293 13.36 31.99 -31.75
CA ILE A 293 12.96 31.02 -32.78
C ILE A 293 12.17 31.72 -33.89
N GLY A 294 11.33 32.69 -33.54
CA GLY A 294 10.62 33.54 -34.50
C GLY A 294 11.58 34.29 -35.42
N HIS A 295 12.62 34.90 -34.84
CA HIS A 295 13.63 35.70 -35.57
C HIS A 295 14.70 34.88 -36.31
N LEU A 296 14.80 33.58 -36.01
CA LEU A 296 15.86 32.70 -36.50
C LEU A 296 15.95 32.66 -38.04
N VAL A 297 14.83 32.79 -38.74
CA VAL A 297 14.81 32.73 -40.22
C VAL A 297 15.56 33.92 -40.83
N GLY A 298 15.28 35.14 -40.36
CA GLY A 298 15.98 36.34 -40.81
C GLY A 298 17.45 36.32 -40.39
N ASP A 299 17.73 35.96 -39.15
CA ASP A 299 19.09 35.92 -38.61
C ASP A 299 19.96 34.89 -39.36
N CYS A 300 19.42 33.70 -39.65
CA CYS A 300 20.11 32.69 -40.46
C CYS A 300 20.34 33.17 -41.90
N LEU A 301 19.40 33.90 -42.49
CA LEU A 301 19.53 34.41 -43.85
C LEU A 301 20.67 35.42 -43.94
N VAL A 302 20.73 36.38 -43.00
CA VAL A 302 21.78 37.39 -42.93
C VAL A 302 23.12 36.74 -42.60
N ALA A 303 23.17 35.79 -41.65
CA ALA A 303 24.38 35.05 -41.31
C ALA A 303 24.92 34.26 -42.52
N ALA A 304 24.05 33.59 -43.28
CA ALA A 304 24.43 32.83 -44.47
C ALA A 304 24.91 33.73 -45.62
N ALA A 305 24.27 34.89 -45.81
CA ALA A 305 24.72 35.92 -46.74
C ALA A 305 26.12 36.45 -46.35
N PHE A 306 26.33 36.74 -45.07
CA PHE A 306 27.62 37.17 -44.55
C PHE A 306 28.69 36.10 -44.81
N GLN A 307 28.42 34.85 -44.44
CA GLN A 307 29.38 33.76 -44.60
C GLN A 307 29.73 33.46 -46.07
N SER A 308 28.79 33.71 -46.99
CA SER A 308 28.96 33.47 -48.42
C SER A 308 29.69 34.60 -49.14
N TYR A 309 29.43 35.86 -48.76
CA TYR A 309 29.81 37.04 -49.54
C TYR A 309 30.69 38.05 -48.79
N ALA A 310 30.65 38.13 -47.46
CA ALA A 310 31.34 39.18 -46.69
C ALA A 310 32.87 38.96 -46.57
N GLY A 311 33.34 37.74 -46.80
CA GLY A 311 34.74 37.34 -46.55
C GLY A 311 35.81 38.22 -47.21
N PRO A 312 35.72 38.58 -48.51
CA PRO A 312 36.70 39.43 -49.18
C PRO A 312 36.70 40.89 -48.71
N PHE A 313 35.63 41.35 -48.05
CA PHE A 313 35.44 42.76 -47.72
C PHE A 313 36.05 43.10 -46.36
N GLY A 314 36.42 44.38 -46.19
CA GLY A 314 36.86 44.94 -44.90
C GLY A 314 35.68 45.36 -44.01
N SER A 315 35.95 45.66 -42.73
CA SER A 315 34.92 45.95 -41.71
C SER A 315 33.83 46.95 -42.17
N ALA A 316 34.21 48.14 -42.65
CA ALA A 316 33.25 49.17 -43.05
C ALA A 316 32.29 48.71 -44.18
N MET A 317 32.80 47.91 -45.13
CA MET A 317 31.96 47.35 -46.19
C MET A 317 31.06 46.23 -45.67
N ARG A 318 31.53 45.42 -44.73
CA ARG A 318 30.71 44.38 -44.08
C ARG A 318 29.57 45.01 -43.29
N ASP A 319 29.86 46.05 -42.52
CA ASP A 319 28.85 46.81 -41.79
C ASP A 319 27.81 47.42 -42.74
N GLY A 320 28.25 48.05 -43.85
CA GLY A 320 27.33 48.58 -44.85
C GLY A 320 26.51 47.50 -45.58
N LEU A 321 27.06 46.31 -45.80
CA LEU A 321 26.30 45.19 -46.35
C LEU A 321 25.21 44.70 -45.38
N VAL A 322 25.54 44.55 -44.10
CA VAL A 322 24.59 44.05 -43.10
C VAL A 322 23.55 45.13 -42.77
N GLN A 323 23.99 46.29 -42.29
CA GLN A 323 23.12 47.32 -41.71
C GLN A 323 22.41 48.17 -42.77
N ASP A 324 23.09 48.55 -43.85
CA ASP A 324 22.51 49.47 -44.85
C ASP A 324 21.81 48.76 -46.01
N LYS A 325 22.01 47.44 -46.18
CA LYS A 325 21.46 46.66 -47.31
C LYS A 325 20.66 45.45 -46.86
N TRP A 326 21.30 44.45 -46.26
CA TRP A 326 20.64 43.16 -46.01
C TRP A 326 19.53 43.27 -44.96
N MET A 327 19.78 43.90 -43.82
CA MET A 327 18.77 44.07 -42.76
C MET A 327 17.54 44.87 -43.25
N PRO A 328 17.69 46.02 -43.94
CA PRO A 328 16.55 46.71 -44.56
C PRO A 328 15.79 45.85 -45.58
N MET A 329 16.48 45.05 -46.39
CA MET A 329 15.82 44.16 -47.35
C MET A 329 15.03 43.04 -46.66
N VAL A 330 15.55 42.49 -45.56
CA VAL A 330 14.85 41.49 -44.74
C VAL A 330 13.60 42.11 -44.10
N GLN A 331 13.71 43.36 -43.63
CA GLN A 331 12.60 44.13 -43.10
C GLN A 331 11.53 44.43 -44.16
N ASP A 332 11.93 44.88 -45.36
CA ASP A 332 11.02 45.16 -46.48
C ASP A 332 10.26 43.90 -46.95
N LEU A 333 10.87 42.72 -46.78
CA LEU A 333 10.27 41.43 -47.09
C LEU A 333 9.40 40.87 -45.95
N GLU A 334 9.25 41.61 -44.85
CA GLU A 334 8.50 41.21 -43.65
C GLU A 334 8.99 39.88 -43.05
N ILE A 335 10.27 39.57 -43.21
CA ILE A 335 10.88 38.39 -42.61
C ILE A 335 11.24 38.75 -41.16
N PRO A 336 10.84 37.98 -40.14
CA PRO A 336 11.22 38.26 -38.76
C PRO A 336 12.74 38.11 -38.54
N PHE A 337 13.35 39.07 -37.86
CA PHE A 337 14.78 39.10 -37.53
C PHE A 337 15.01 39.84 -36.20
N SER A 338 16.20 39.67 -35.62
CA SER A 338 16.56 40.33 -34.36
C SER A 338 17.04 41.77 -34.59
N ASP A 339 16.46 42.76 -33.91
CA ASP A 339 16.79 44.20 -34.05
C ASP A 339 18.28 44.55 -33.82
N GLY A 340 18.99 43.70 -33.08
CA GLY A 340 20.41 43.85 -32.75
C GLY A 340 21.30 42.74 -33.30
N PHE A 341 21.00 42.20 -34.49
CA PHE A 341 21.79 41.11 -35.08
C PHE A 341 23.28 41.47 -35.20
N ASP A 342 24.13 40.63 -34.58
CA ASP A 342 25.57 40.63 -34.74
C ASP A 342 26.06 39.26 -35.21
N PHE A 343 26.85 39.25 -36.28
CA PHE A 343 27.33 38.01 -36.90
C PHE A 343 28.26 37.21 -35.99
N GLN A 344 29.13 37.88 -35.22
CA GLN A 344 30.06 37.21 -34.33
C GLN A 344 29.29 36.52 -33.21
N ASP A 345 28.38 37.24 -32.56
CA ASP A 345 27.64 36.70 -31.40
C ASP A 345 26.67 35.59 -31.81
N PHE A 346 26.15 35.63 -33.04
CA PHE A 346 25.30 34.57 -33.58
C PHE A 346 26.08 33.30 -33.95
N MET A 347 27.28 33.42 -34.50
CA MET A 347 28.04 32.28 -35.07
C MET A 347 29.15 31.72 -34.17
N ALA A 348 29.61 32.48 -33.18
CA ALA A 348 30.77 32.11 -32.37
C ALA A 348 30.43 32.03 -30.88
N ASP A 349 30.90 30.97 -30.23
CA ASP A 349 30.90 30.90 -28.76
C ASP A 349 32.06 31.76 -28.22
N PRO A 350 31.81 32.68 -27.25
CA PRO A 350 32.87 33.43 -26.58
C PRO A 350 34.03 32.57 -26.04
N ALA A 351 33.78 31.32 -25.66
CA ALA A 351 34.83 30.39 -25.24
C ALA A 351 35.74 29.96 -26.41
N GLU A 352 35.17 29.74 -27.60
CA GLU A 352 35.90 29.42 -28.82
C GLU A 352 36.73 30.62 -29.29
N VAL A 353 36.12 31.82 -29.30
CA VAL A 353 36.81 33.09 -29.61
C VAL A 353 38.00 33.30 -28.68
N ARG A 354 37.85 32.99 -27.37
CA ARG A 354 38.95 33.07 -26.43
C ARG A 354 40.10 32.11 -26.76
N ILE A 355 39.80 30.90 -27.23
CA ILE A 355 40.83 29.94 -27.67
C ILE A 355 41.58 30.51 -28.87
N TRP A 356 40.88 31.11 -29.84
CA TRP A 356 41.52 31.77 -30.98
C TRP A 356 42.43 32.91 -30.54
N ASN A 357 42.00 33.72 -29.57
CA ASN A 357 42.80 34.81 -29.02
C ASN A 357 44.08 34.32 -28.34
N LEU A 358 44.01 33.20 -27.62
CA LEU A 358 45.19 32.55 -27.03
C LEU A 358 46.13 31.96 -28.09
N GLN A 359 45.60 31.60 -29.26
CA GLN A 359 46.34 31.12 -30.43
C GLN A 359 46.84 32.26 -31.33
N GLY A 360 46.72 33.52 -30.88
CA GLY A 360 47.30 34.67 -31.57
C GLY A 360 46.36 35.40 -32.54
N LEU A 361 45.08 35.04 -32.61
CA LEU A 361 44.08 35.88 -33.28
C LEU A 361 43.87 37.16 -32.46
N PRO A 362 43.82 38.35 -33.08
CA PRO A 362 43.54 39.58 -32.34
C PRO A 362 42.08 39.65 -31.87
N THR A 363 41.86 40.42 -30.80
CA THR A 363 40.58 40.50 -30.09
C THR A 363 39.57 41.47 -30.73
N ASP A 364 39.87 42.02 -31.90
CA ASP A 364 38.98 42.93 -32.61
C ASP A 364 37.85 42.17 -33.34
N ARG A 365 36.74 42.86 -33.60
CA ARG A 365 35.55 42.29 -34.24
C ARG A 365 35.87 41.70 -35.61
N PHE A 366 36.60 42.43 -36.44
CA PHE A 366 36.97 41.99 -37.80
C PHE A 366 37.80 40.70 -37.80
N SER A 367 38.78 40.59 -36.90
CA SER A 367 39.55 39.36 -36.70
C SER A 367 38.68 38.19 -36.24
N THR A 368 37.72 38.44 -35.35
CA THR A 368 36.81 37.39 -34.86
C THR A 368 35.85 36.91 -35.95
N GLU A 369 35.27 37.82 -36.74
CA GLU A 369 34.48 37.49 -37.94
C GLU A 369 35.29 36.63 -38.92
N ASN A 370 36.56 37.01 -39.14
CA ASN A 370 37.47 36.21 -39.97
C ASN A 370 37.72 34.82 -39.38
N GLY A 371 37.83 34.72 -38.06
CA GLY A 371 37.93 33.44 -37.35
C GLY A 371 36.73 32.53 -37.62
N VAL A 372 35.51 33.07 -37.56
CA VAL A 372 34.28 32.36 -37.91
C VAL A 372 34.29 31.93 -39.38
N LEU A 373 34.63 32.84 -40.30
CA LEU A 373 34.68 32.54 -41.73
C LEU A 373 35.69 31.43 -42.06
N VAL A 374 36.83 31.40 -41.38
CA VAL A 374 37.87 30.37 -41.59
C VAL A 374 37.45 29.02 -41.02
N THR A 375 36.79 28.99 -39.86
CA THR A 375 36.51 27.75 -39.12
C THR A 375 35.16 27.11 -39.46
N LYS A 376 34.13 27.93 -39.75
CA LYS A 376 32.75 27.45 -39.96
C LYS A 376 32.35 27.37 -41.44
N SER A 377 33.15 27.88 -42.37
CA SER A 377 32.84 27.85 -43.81
C SER A 377 32.89 26.45 -44.41
N ARG A 378 31.95 26.19 -45.33
CA ARG A 378 31.89 24.91 -46.06
C ARG A 378 33.04 24.75 -47.05
N ARG A 379 33.49 25.82 -47.70
CA ARG A 379 34.61 25.82 -48.65
C ARG A 379 35.93 26.07 -47.92
N TRP A 380 37.03 25.63 -48.52
CA TRP A 380 38.36 25.87 -47.92
C TRP A 380 38.70 27.36 -47.92
N PRO A 381 39.21 27.90 -46.80
CA PRO A 381 39.54 29.32 -46.70
C PRO A 381 40.81 29.66 -47.48
N LEU A 382 40.72 30.70 -48.30
CA LEU A 382 41.85 31.36 -48.93
C LEU A 382 42.03 32.73 -48.28
N MET A 383 43.09 32.87 -47.50
CA MET A 383 43.33 34.03 -46.63
C MET A 383 44.29 35.00 -47.31
N VAL A 384 43.80 36.21 -47.57
CA VAL A 384 44.60 37.34 -48.10
C VAL A 384 45.31 38.00 -46.92
N ASP A 385 46.56 37.61 -46.69
CA ASP A 385 47.29 37.85 -45.45
C ASP A 385 48.72 38.39 -45.70
N PRO A 386 48.87 39.65 -46.16
CA PRO A 386 50.18 40.24 -46.39
C PRO A 386 51.04 40.36 -45.12
N GLN A 387 50.41 40.46 -43.94
CA GLN A 387 51.10 40.57 -42.64
C GLN A 387 51.39 39.21 -41.95
N ASN A 388 51.04 38.08 -42.56
CA ASN A 388 51.16 36.73 -41.99
C ASN A 388 50.50 36.59 -40.59
N GLN A 389 49.40 37.30 -40.35
CA GLN A 389 48.62 37.19 -39.11
C GLN A 389 47.84 35.87 -39.09
N ALA A 390 47.07 35.61 -40.14
CA ALA A 390 46.29 34.39 -40.29
C ALA A 390 47.20 33.16 -40.34
N ASN A 391 48.32 33.27 -41.05
CA ASN A 391 49.33 32.22 -41.15
C ASN A 391 49.85 31.78 -39.76
N ARG A 392 50.24 32.74 -38.90
CA ARG A 392 50.69 32.46 -37.54
C ARG A 392 49.58 31.84 -36.69
N TRP A 393 48.36 32.39 -36.78
CA TRP A 393 47.21 31.88 -36.04
C TRP A 393 46.88 30.41 -36.42
N ILE A 394 46.86 30.05 -37.71
CA ILE A 394 46.62 28.67 -38.14
C ILE A 394 47.70 27.70 -37.63
N ARG A 395 48.97 28.12 -37.64
CA ARG A 395 50.08 27.32 -37.11
C ARG A 395 49.90 27.02 -35.62
N ASP A 396 49.50 28.01 -34.83
CA ASP A 396 49.26 27.85 -33.40
C ASP A 396 47.96 27.06 -33.12
N MET A 397 46.92 27.29 -33.93
CA MET A 397 45.63 26.60 -33.84
C MET A 397 45.75 25.10 -34.12
N GLU A 398 46.46 24.72 -35.17
CA GLU A 398 46.64 23.32 -35.60
C GLU A 398 47.94 22.69 -35.06
N SER A 399 48.62 23.35 -34.10
CA SER A 399 49.91 22.91 -33.52
C SER A 399 49.87 21.50 -32.92
N LYS A 400 48.72 21.08 -32.38
CA LYS A 400 48.50 19.74 -31.81
C LYS A 400 48.12 18.68 -32.85
N ASN A 401 47.79 19.10 -34.08
CA ASN A 401 47.21 18.24 -35.12
C ASN A 401 48.22 17.86 -36.22
N ASP A 402 49.52 18.13 -36.04
CA ASP A 402 50.60 17.91 -37.00
C ASP A 402 50.39 18.60 -38.36
N LEU A 403 50.19 19.93 -38.33
CA LEU A 403 50.03 20.78 -39.52
C LEU A 403 51.16 20.58 -40.55
N ARG A 404 50.78 20.31 -41.80
CA ARG A 404 51.70 20.21 -42.94
C ARG A 404 51.75 21.52 -43.70
N ILE A 405 52.92 22.15 -43.71
CA ILE A 405 53.14 23.46 -44.34
C ILE A 405 53.98 23.28 -45.61
N PHE A 406 53.56 23.88 -46.72
CA PHE A 406 54.29 23.81 -47.99
C PHE A 406 53.90 24.96 -48.93
N ASP A 407 54.78 25.28 -49.88
CA ASP A 407 54.52 26.25 -50.95
C ASP A 407 54.04 25.54 -52.25
N PRO A 408 53.25 26.20 -53.12
CA PRO A 408 52.87 25.69 -54.44
C PRO A 408 54.06 25.32 -55.32
N ASN A 409 55.19 26.02 -55.15
CA ASN A 409 56.43 25.75 -55.90
C ASN A 409 57.23 24.55 -55.37
N THR A 410 56.77 23.92 -54.28
CA THR A 410 57.47 22.77 -53.69
C THR A 410 57.29 21.55 -54.57
N ALA A 411 58.40 20.89 -54.93
CA ALA A 411 58.33 19.64 -55.68
C ALA A 411 57.49 18.59 -54.93
N ASN A 412 56.55 17.96 -55.65
CA ASN A 412 55.65 16.92 -55.12
C ASN A 412 54.70 17.37 -53.99
N PHE A 413 54.28 18.65 -53.94
CA PHE A 413 53.32 19.12 -52.94
C PHE A 413 52.00 18.31 -52.95
N MET A 414 51.55 17.84 -54.13
CA MET A 414 50.37 16.99 -54.26
C MET A 414 50.48 15.72 -53.42
N ARG A 415 51.64 15.05 -53.41
CA ARG A 415 51.86 13.85 -52.58
C ARG A 415 51.72 14.12 -51.08
N THR A 416 52.07 15.34 -50.64
CA THR A 416 51.86 15.77 -49.24
C THR A 416 50.36 15.90 -48.94
N ILE A 417 49.58 16.47 -49.86
CA ILE A 417 48.13 16.59 -49.76
C ILE A 417 47.46 15.22 -49.75
N GLU A 418 47.82 14.33 -50.69
CA GLU A 418 47.27 12.97 -50.78
C GLU A 418 47.44 12.21 -49.45
N ARG A 419 48.65 12.22 -48.89
CA ARG A 419 48.92 11.60 -47.58
C ARG A 419 48.15 12.26 -46.46
N ALA A 420 48.05 13.59 -46.47
CA ALA A 420 47.32 14.31 -45.44
C ALA A 420 45.82 14.01 -45.47
N ILE A 421 45.24 13.81 -46.66
CA ILE A 421 43.84 13.39 -46.84
C ILE A 421 43.62 11.99 -46.26
N GLU A 422 44.51 11.03 -46.54
CA GLU A 422 44.39 9.66 -46.02
C GLU A 422 44.51 9.61 -44.49
N TYR A 423 45.45 10.37 -43.93
CA TYR A 423 45.72 10.38 -42.48
C TYR A 423 44.91 11.43 -41.69
N GLY A 424 44.06 12.23 -42.36
CA GLY A 424 43.27 13.28 -41.70
C GLY A 424 44.11 14.41 -41.08
N LYS A 425 45.25 14.77 -41.70
CA LYS A 425 46.15 15.81 -41.19
C LYS A 425 45.84 17.17 -41.84
N PRO A 426 45.86 18.27 -41.09
CA PRO A 426 45.62 19.59 -41.66
C PRO A 426 46.81 20.04 -42.53
N CYS A 427 46.50 20.76 -43.61
CA CYS A 427 47.49 21.30 -44.55
C CYS A 427 47.35 22.82 -44.69
N LEU A 428 48.48 23.52 -44.70
CA LEU A 428 48.59 24.95 -44.96
C LEU A 428 49.48 25.17 -46.19
N MET A 429 48.86 25.64 -47.28
CA MET A 429 49.57 26.08 -48.49
C MET A 429 49.88 27.58 -48.39
N GLU A 430 51.16 27.92 -48.48
CA GLU A 430 51.65 29.30 -48.32
C GLU A 430 51.97 29.97 -49.65
N ASN A 431 51.95 31.31 -49.67
CA ASN A 431 52.37 32.12 -50.83
C ASN A 431 51.63 31.78 -52.13
N VAL A 432 50.34 31.51 -52.02
CA VAL A 432 49.47 31.19 -53.17
C VAL A 432 49.37 32.40 -54.11
N GLY A 433 49.61 32.19 -55.40
CA GLY A 433 49.47 33.21 -56.44
C GLY A 433 48.01 33.49 -56.81
N GLU A 434 47.79 34.23 -57.91
CA GLU A 434 46.45 34.47 -58.47
C GLU A 434 45.91 33.26 -59.24
N GLU A 435 46.82 32.42 -59.76
CA GLU A 435 46.50 31.16 -60.42
C GLU A 435 46.74 29.97 -59.47
N LEU A 436 45.76 29.07 -59.38
CA LEU A 436 45.88 27.81 -58.64
C LEU A 436 46.20 26.67 -59.59
N ASP A 437 47.00 25.71 -59.13
CA ASP A 437 47.29 24.51 -59.90
C ASP A 437 45.99 23.70 -60.13
N PRO A 438 45.61 23.38 -61.38
CA PRO A 438 44.40 22.62 -61.69
C PRO A 438 44.32 21.24 -61.02
N SER A 439 45.45 20.66 -60.62
CA SER A 439 45.47 19.39 -59.88
C SER A 439 44.83 19.47 -58.48
N LEU A 440 44.71 20.67 -57.91
CA LEU A 440 44.01 20.92 -56.65
C LEU A 440 42.49 20.87 -56.79
N GLU A 441 41.97 20.89 -58.00
CA GLU A 441 40.55 20.99 -58.29
C GLU A 441 39.68 19.98 -57.52
N PRO A 442 40.00 18.67 -57.51
CA PRO A 442 39.15 17.69 -56.81
C PRO A 442 39.10 17.94 -55.30
N VAL A 443 40.20 18.43 -54.73
CA VAL A 443 40.34 18.73 -53.30
C VAL A 443 39.59 20.02 -52.94
N LEU A 444 39.70 21.05 -53.78
CA LEU A 444 39.03 22.33 -53.59
C LEU A 444 37.51 22.21 -53.72
N ALA A 445 37.05 21.49 -54.73
CA ALA A 445 35.63 21.23 -54.97
C ALA A 445 35.02 20.21 -53.97
N LYS A 446 35.85 19.51 -53.17
CA LYS A 446 35.45 18.43 -52.27
C LYS A 446 34.64 17.34 -53.02
N ASN A 447 35.18 16.86 -54.15
CA ASN A 447 34.57 15.82 -54.98
C ASN A 447 34.67 14.44 -54.32
N ILE A 448 34.03 14.28 -53.16
CA ILE A 448 34.06 13.08 -52.32
C ILE A 448 32.98 12.12 -52.80
N ILE A 449 33.36 10.87 -53.02
CA ILE A 449 32.49 9.77 -53.47
C ILE A 449 32.29 8.83 -52.28
N ASN A 450 31.04 8.50 -51.96
CA ASN A 450 30.75 7.49 -50.95
C ASN A 450 30.57 6.13 -51.64
N THR A 451 31.52 5.22 -51.43
CA THR A 451 31.47 3.86 -51.98
C THR A 451 31.41 2.86 -50.83
N GLY A 452 30.24 2.22 -50.64
CA GLY A 452 30.08 1.14 -49.65
C GLY A 452 30.25 1.57 -48.19
N GLY A 453 29.99 2.84 -47.85
CA GLY A 453 30.17 3.38 -46.50
C GLY A 453 31.56 3.97 -46.23
N SER A 454 32.47 3.87 -47.19
CA SER A 454 33.80 4.49 -47.16
C SER A 454 33.80 5.75 -48.03
N LEU A 455 34.33 6.86 -47.50
CA LEU A 455 34.51 8.10 -48.25
C LEU A 455 35.83 8.01 -49.03
N SER A 456 35.79 8.29 -50.33
CA SER A 456 36.96 8.34 -51.18
C SER A 456 36.98 9.62 -52.02
N ILE A 457 38.16 10.02 -52.47
CA ILE A 457 38.36 11.15 -53.37
C ILE A 457 39.28 10.74 -54.51
N GLN A 458 38.94 11.14 -55.73
CA GLN A 458 39.76 10.88 -56.90
C GLN A 458 40.61 12.11 -57.22
N ILE A 459 41.93 11.94 -57.23
CA ILE A 459 42.90 12.98 -57.58
C ILE A 459 43.74 12.44 -58.74
N GLY A 460 43.51 12.98 -59.95
CA GLY A 460 44.09 12.45 -61.18
C GLY A 460 43.69 10.99 -61.41
N GLU A 461 44.69 10.11 -61.48
CA GLU A 461 44.50 8.66 -61.64
C GLU A 461 44.37 7.90 -60.29
N SER A 462 44.66 8.56 -59.17
CA SER A 462 44.68 7.95 -57.84
C SER A 462 43.33 8.08 -57.14
N THR A 463 42.85 6.98 -56.56
CA THR A 463 41.68 6.98 -55.66
C THR A 463 42.18 6.83 -54.23
N LEU A 464 41.90 7.82 -53.39
CA LEU A 464 42.36 7.88 -52.01
C LEU A 464 41.21 7.72 -51.04
N PHE A 465 41.48 7.15 -49.87
CA PHE A 465 40.55 7.19 -48.75
C PHE A 465 40.47 8.62 -48.19
N TYR A 466 39.26 9.13 -48.03
CA TYR A 466 39.04 10.48 -47.51
C TYR A 466 38.73 10.43 -46.01
N ASN A 467 39.62 11.01 -45.21
CA ASN A 467 39.38 11.18 -43.78
C ASN A 467 38.59 12.49 -43.52
N PRO A 468 37.43 12.44 -42.81
CA PRO A 468 36.65 13.63 -42.46
C PRO A 468 37.40 14.70 -41.66
N ASP A 469 38.44 14.33 -40.92
CA ASP A 469 39.23 15.26 -40.09
C ASP A 469 40.20 16.12 -40.91
N PHE A 470 40.40 15.81 -42.20
CA PHE A 470 41.26 16.59 -43.09
C PHE A 470 40.76 18.04 -43.21
N LYS A 471 41.70 18.99 -43.08
CA LYS A 471 41.45 20.42 -43.31
C LYS A 471 42.49 21.03 -44.22
N PHE A 472 42.08 21.95 -45.07
CA PHE A 472 42.97 22.63 -45.99
C PHE A 472 42.83 24.15 -45.89
N TYR A 473 43.97 24.82 -45.73
CA TYR A 473 44.09 26.26 -45.57
C TYR A 473 45.02 26.82 -46.64
N LEU A 474 44.64 27.94 -47.26
CA LEU A 474 45.47 28.64 -48.25
C LEU A 474 45.77 30.05 -47.77
N THR A 475 47.01 30.51 -47.94
CA THR A 475 47.42 31.89 -47.60
C THR A 475 48.15 32.54 -48.76
N THR A 476 47.91 33.82 -48.98
CA THR A 476 48.65 34.65 -49.94
C THR A 476 49.19 35.90 -49.28
N LYS A 477 50.39 36.32 -49.70
CA LYS A 477 51.00 37.60 -49.28
C LYS A 477 50.64 38.76 -50.20
N LEU A 478 49.91 38.50 -51.29
CA LEU A 478 49.43 39.54 -52.19
C LEU A 478 48.40 40.39 -51.43
N GLY A 479 48.59 41.71 -51.40
CA GLY A 479 47.70 42.60 -50.64
C GLY A 479 46.34 42.82 -51.29
N ASN A 480 46.24 42.69 -52.62
CA ASN A 480 44.98 42.81 -53.36
C ASN A 480 45.02 41.90 -54.62
N PRO A 481 44.96 40.57 -54.44
CA PRO A 481 45.03 39.62 -55.55
C PRO A 481 43.74 39.63 -56.38
N HIS A 482 43.88 39.50 -57.70
CA HIS A 482 42.76 39.37 -58.63
C HIS A 482 42.49 37.91 -58.95
N TYR A 483 41.69 37.26 -58.10
CA TYR A 483 41.24 35.89 -58.34
C TYR A 483 40.16 35.79 -59.41
N THR A 484 40.22 34.72 -60.22
CA THR A 484 39.15 34.43 -61.17
C THR A 484 37.86 34.04 -60.44
N PRO A 485 36.69 34.20 -61.10
CA PRO A 485 35.41 33.73 -60.55
C PRO A 485 35.45 32.23 -60.19
N GLU A 486 36.22 31.45 -60.95
CA GLU A 486 36.43 30.03 -60.71
C GLU A 486 37.05 29.76 -59.33
N VAL A 487 38.13 30.47 -58.98
CA VAL A 487 38.73 30.36 -57.63
C VAL A 487 37.76 30.81 -56.53
N SER A 488 37.02 31.90 -56.78
CA SER A 488 36.05 32.49 -55.84
C SER A 488 34.83 31.60 -55.58
N THR A 489 34.49 30.70 -56.52
CA THR A 489 33.42 29.72 -56.33
C THR A 489 33.86 28.52 -55.49
N LYS A 490 35.14 28.13 -55.58
CA LYS A 490 35.70 26.92 -54.95
C LYS A 490 36.28 27.16 -53.57
N THR A 491 36.76 28.37 -53.30
CA THR A 491 37.33 28.77 -52.01
C THR A 491 36.48 29.84 -51.34
N THR A 492 36.55 29.92 -50.01
CA THR A 492 36.04 31.09 -49.28
C THR A 492 37.20 32.06 -49.13
N ILE A 493 37.18 33.16 -49.89
CA ILE A 493 38.20 34.20 -49.79
C ILE A 493 37.93 35.01 -48.52
N VAL A 494 38.93 35.12 -47.65
CA VAL A 494 38.86 35.86 -46.39
C VAL A 494 39.96 36.91 -46.36
N ASN A 495 39.56 38.16 -46.18
CA ASN A 495 40.47 39.29 -46.13
C ASN A 495 41.06 39.46 -44.72
N PHE A 496 42.38 39.30 -44.60
CA PHE A 496 43.15 39.57 -43.37
C PHE A 496 44.02 40.83 -43.49
N VAL A 497 43.84 41.63 -44.54
CA VAL A 497 44.57 42.89 -44.70
C VAL A 497 44.20 43.85 -43.58
N VAL A 498 45.21 44.19 -42.77
CA VAL A 498 45.03 45.15 -41.68
C VAL A 498 45.04 46.57 -42.23
N VAL A 499 43.92 47.29 -42.06
CA VAL A 499 43.78 48.73 -42.34
C VAL A 499 44.04 49.56 -41.08
N GLU A 500 44.24 50.88 -41.21
CA GLU A 500 44.61 51.78 -40.09
C GLU A 500 43.69 51.67 -38.87
N GLU A 501 42.37 51.62 -39.09
CA GLU A 501 41.37 51.48 -38.02
C GLU A 501 41.47 50.12 -37.33
N GLY A 502 41.66 49.05 -38.11
CA GLY A 502 41.88 47.70 -37.60
C GLY A 502 43.18 47.60 -36.79
N LEU A 503 44.26 48.20 -37.29
CA LEU A 503 45.54 48.28 -36.57
C LEU A 503 45.41 49.05 -35.27
N SER A 504 44.68 50.17 -35.27
CA SER A 504 44.43 50.98 -34.07
C SER A 504 43.68 50.18 -33.01
N SER A 505 42.66 49.42 -33.42
CA SER A 505 41.89 48.55 -32.53
C SER A 505 42.75 47.41 -31.95
N GLN A 506 43.60 46.79 -32.77
CA GLN A 506 44.53 45.76 -32.32
C GLN A 506 45.58 46.31 -31.35
N LEU A 507 46.17 47.46 -31.67
CA LEU A 507 47.16 48.13 -30.82
C LEU A 507 46.55 48.58 -29.50
N LEU A 508 45.31 49.08 -29.51
CA LEU A 508 44.58 49.40 -28.29
C LEU A 508 44.48 48.18 -27.36
N GLY A 509 44.11 47.01 -27.90
CA GLY A 509 44.08 45.76 -27.13
C GLY A 509 45.45 45.38 -26.55
N VAL A 510 46.53 45.54 -27.33
CA VAL A 510 47.90 45.27 -26.87
C VAL A 510 48.35 46.27 -25.80
N VAL A 511 48.01 47.56 -25.95
CA VAL A 511 48.35 48.62 -24.99
C VAL A 511 47.62 48.38 -23.68
N VAL A 512 46.30 48.15 -23.71
CA VAL A 512 45.50 47.83 -22.52
C VAL A 512 46.07 46.61 -21.79
N LYS A 513 46.45 45.56 -22.53
CA LYS A 513 47.06 44.36 -21.94
C LYS A 513 48.41 44.63 -21.26
N LYS A 514 49.16 45.64 -21.69
CA LYS A 514 50.46 46.01 -21.11
C LYS A 514 50.35 47.05 -20.00
N GLU A 515 49.48 48.05 -20.15
CA GLU A 515 49.28 49.10 -19.15
C GLU A 515 48.47 48.60 -17.97
N GLU A 516 47.45 47.77 -18.23
CA GLU A 516 46.53 47.25 -17.21
C GLU A 516 46.47 45.70 -17.23
N PRO A 517 47.60 45.00 -17.01
CA PRO A 517 47.65 43.54 -17.11
C PRO A 517 46.78 42.83 -16.07
N GLN A 518 46.55 43.46 -14.92
CA GLN A 518 45.68 42.91 -13.87
C GLN A 518 44.22 42.89 -14.30
N LEU A 519 43.73 43.97 -14.93
CA LEU A 519 42.36 44.05 -15.45
C LEU A 519 42.15 43.05 -16.59
N GLU A 520 43.12 42.89 -17.48
CA GLU A 520 43.02 41.92 -18.57
C GLU A 520 43.02 40.46 -18.04
N GLN A 521 43.82 40.17 -17.02
CA GLN A 521 43.80 38.87 -16.34
C GLN A 521 42.44 38.63 -15.65
N GLN A 522 41.90 39.62 -14.94
CA GLN A 522 40.58 39.52 -14.30
C GLN A 522 39.47 39.30 -15.34
N LYS A 523 39.48 40.04 -16.45
CA LYS A 523 38.55 39.85 -17.57
C LYS A 523 38.65 38.43 -18.12
N SER A 524 39.88 37.94 -18.35
CA SER A 524 40.11 36.57 -18.82
C SER A 524 39.56 35.52 -17.85
N ASP A 525 39.82 35.66 -16.56
CA ASP A 525 39.38 34.71 -15.54
C ASP A 525 37.86 34.75 -15.38
N LEU A 526 37.25 35.93 -15.44
CA LEU A 526 35.81 36.11 -15.39
C LEU A 526 35.11 35.46 -16.58
N VAL A 527 35.62 35.61 -17.81
CA VAL A 527 35.05 34.94 -19.00
C VAL A 527 35.07 33.42 -18.84
N VAL A 528 36.17 32.85 -18.33
CA VAL A 528 36.27 31.41 -18.06
C VAL A 528 35.29 30.97 -16.97
N GLN A 529 35.18 31.74 -15.89
CA GLN A 529 34.25 31.44 -14.79
C GLN A 529 32.80 31.53 -15.24
N VAL A 530 32.42 32.55 -16.03
CA VAL A 530 31.08 32.70 -16.59
C VAL A 530 30.75 31.55 -17.54
N SER A 531 31.67 31.16 -18.43
CA SER A 531 31.47 30.01 -19.33
C SER A 531 31.30 28.70 -18.54
N LYS A 532 32.18 28.44 -17.56
CA LYS A 532 32.04 27.27 -16.66
C LYS A 532 30.74 27.30 -15.88
N GLY A 533 30.33 28.47 -15.39
CA GLY A 533 29.09 28.68 -14.67
C GLY A 533 27.87 28.40 -15.54
N LYS A 534 27.83 28.95 -16.77
CA LYS A 534 26.76 28.69 -17.75
C LYS A 534 26.67 27.20 -18.10
N ASN A 535 27.80 26.55 -18.37
CA ASN A 535 27.82 25.11 -18.64
C ASN A 535 27.33 24.29 -17.45
N ARG A 536 27.80 24.61 -16.23
CA ARG A 536 27.38 23.90 -15.02
C ARG A 536 25.89 24.10 -14.74
N LEU A 537 25.39 25.31 -14.96
CA LEU A 537 23.98 25.63 -14.80
C LEU A 537 23.13 24.86 -15.83
N ALA A 538 23.55 24.80 -17.10
CA ALA A 538 22.89 23.98 -18.12
C ALA A 538 22.92 22.47 -17.79
N GLU A 539 24.02 21.97 -17.23
CA GLU A 539 24.12 20.58 -16.75
C GLU A 539 23.11 20.28 -15.64
N LEU A 540 23.10 21.12 -14.60
CA LEU A 540 22.18 20.98 -13.46
C LEU A 540 20.72 21.10 -13.90
N GLU A 541 20.43 22.02 -14.81
CA GLU A 541 19.10 22.20 -15.40
C GLU A 541 18.67 20.95 -16.18
N ASN A 542 19.54 20.39 -17.02
CA ASN A 542 19.26 19.12 -17.69
C ASN A 542 19.09 17.95 -16.70
N GLU A 543 19.81 17.96 -15.57
CA GLU A 543 19.66 16.95 -14.52
C GLU A 543 18.31 17.06 -13.80
N ILE A 544 17.89 18.27 -13.43
CA ILE A 544 16.57 18.54 -12.83
C ILE A 544 15.47 18.09 -13.80
N LEU A 545 15.57 18.48 -15.08
CA LEU A 545 14.60 18.09 -16.12
C LEU A 545 14.55 16.59 -16.40
N ARG A 546 15.60 15.83 -16.05
CA ARG A 546 15.61 14.37 -16.13
C ARG A 546 14.97 13.71 -14.91
N LEU A 547 15.06 14.36 -13.75
CA LEU A 547 14.51 13.87 -12.48
C LEU A 547 13.01 14.17 -12.34
N LEU A 548 12.54 15.25 -12.94
CA LEU A 548 11.11 15.58 -13.16
C LEU A 548 10.50 14.67 -14.23
#